data_AF-A0A086CHZ4-F1
#
_entry.id   AF-A0A086CHZ4-F1
#
_cell.length_a   1.000
_cell.length_b   1.000
_cell.length_c   1.000
_cell.angle_alpha   90.00
_cell.angle_beta   90.00
_cell.angle_gamma   90.00
#
_symmetry.space_group_name_H-M   'P 1'
#
loop_
_entity.id
_entity.type
_entity.pdbx_description
1 polymer ?
#
loop_
_entity_poly.entity_id
_entity_poly.type
_entity_poly.pdbx_seq_one_letter_code
_entity_poly.pdbx_strand_id
1 'polypeptide(L)'
;MNFLCFRYNFISITIFCSTFIFFTFSSLRHILFQSTAWDLAIFDQAIYLISQGKIPNSSFLNIHILGDHASLILYPLSLFYVFYPSIYWLFFIQALSLSFGVLPIYYLCQNQGLNKDYSFTISLTYLFYPLIFNINLFDFHPDVIFVPAILFALLAIFEDRLFLFILSILIALSCKSIFSLTIIFMGLWLFLLKKKNLVYLL
;
A
#
# COMPACT_ATOMS: atom_id res chain seq x y z
N MET A 1 31.79 4.64 -8.89
CA MET A 1 30.49 5.31 -9.12
C MET A 1 29.47 4.50 -9.94
N ASN A 2 29.80 3.34 -10.53
CA ASN A 2 28.86 2.59 -11.40
C ASN A 2 28.03 1.47 -10.73
N PHE A 3 28.35 1.05 -9.49
CA PHE A 3 27.64 -0.05 -8.81
C PHE A 3 26.34 0.35 -8.10
N LEU A 4 26.13 1.65 -7.83
CA LEU A 4 24.90 2.17 -7.24
C LEU A 4 23.80 2.34 -8.31
N CYS A 5 24.16 2.82 -9.50
CA CYS A 5 23.24 3.04 -10.62
C CYS A 5 22.69 1.71 -11.20
N PHE A 6 23.55 0.69 -11.35
CA PHE A 6 23.14 -0.62 -11.89
C PHE A 6 22.20 -1.42 -10.97
N ARG A 7 22.13 -1.08 -9.67
CA ARG A 7 21.40 -1.85 -8.64
C ARG A 7 20.07 -1.26 -8.21
N TYR A 8 19.88 0.06 -8.35
CA TYR A 8 18.52 0.63 -8.41
C TYR A 8 17.71 -0.03 -9.53
N ASN A 9 18.36 -0.43 -10.64
CA ASN A 9 17.69 -1.15 -11.71
C ASN A 9 17.06 -2.47 -11.24
N PHE A 10 17.70 -3.29 -10.40
CA PHE A 10 17.11 -4.59 -10.02
C PHE A 10 15.83 -4.44 -9.19
N ILE A 11 15.81 -3.53 -8.21
CA ILE A 11 14.60 -3.29 -7.42
C ILE A 11 13.53 -2.66 -8.29
N SER A 12 13.87 -1.66 -9.11
CA SER A 12 12.92 -1.03 -10.03
C SER A 12 12.36 -2.01 -11.06
N ILE A 13 13.21 -2.89 -11.63
CA ILE A 13 12.80 -3.97 -12.53
C ILE A 13 11.88 -4.94 -11.79
N THR A 14 12.20 -5.30 -10.55
CA THR A 14 11.36 -6.19 -9.75
C THR A 14 9.99 -5.58 -9.54
N ILE A 15 9.91 -4.31 -9.10
CA ILE A 15 8.64 -3.59 -8.90
C ILE A 15 7.87 -3.51 -10.23
N PHE A 16 8.54 -3.19 -11.33
CA PHE A 16 7.91 -3.11 -12.65
C PHE A 16 7.34 -4.46 -13.09
N CYS A 17 8.16 -5.52 -13.05
CA CYS A 17 7.75 -6.87 -13.43
C CYS A 17 6.63 -7.40 -12.54
N SER A 18 6.74 -7.24 -11.21
CA SER A 18 5.69 -7.70 -10.29
C SER A 18 4.40 -6.91 -10.48
N THR A 19 4.48 -5.59 -10.67
CA THR A 19 3.30 -4.76 -10.99
C THR A 19 2.63 -5.24 -12.27
N PHE A 20 3.40 -5.48 -13.32
CA PHE A 20 2.88 -5.95 -14.60
C PHE A 20 2.20 -7.32 -14.48
N ILE A 21 2.84 -8.27 -13.79
CA ILE A 21 2.29 -9.60 -13.53
C ILE A 21 0.99 -9.48 -12.73
N PHE A 22 1.04 -8.80 -11.60
CA PHE A 22 -0.10 -8.62 -10.69
C PHE A 22 -1.28 -7.93 -11.37
N PHE A 23 -1.03 -6.86 -12.12
CA PHE A 23 -2.05 -6.16 -12.89
C PHE A 23 -2.65 -7.05 -13.98
N THR A 24 -1.83 -7.85 -14.67
CA THR A 24 -2.30 -8.77 -15.70
C THR A 24 -3.24 -9.82 -15.10
N PHE A 25 -2.88 -10.43 -13.97
CA PHE A 25 -3.71 -11.46 -13.33
C PHE A 25 -5.04 -10.92 -12.77
N SER A 26 -5.02 -9.76 -12.11
CA SER A 26 -6.28 -9.14 -11.63
C SER A 26 -7.18 -8.72 -12.80
N SER A 27 -6.59 -8.17 -13.87
CA SER A 27 -7.32 -7.83 -15.10
C SER A 27 -7.90 -9.06 -15.79
N LEU A 28 -7.13 -10.15 -15.91
CA LEU A 28 -7.60 -11.40 -16.50
C LEU A 28 -8.77 -11.99 -15.70
N ARG A 29 -8.68 -12.01 -14.37
CA ARG A 29 -9.78 -12.45 -13.51
C ARG A 29 -11.04 -11.63 -13.75
N HIS A 30 -10.93 -10.31 -13.90
CA HIS A 30 -12.07 -9.44 -14.20
C HIS A 30 -12.66 -9.73 -15.59
N ILE A 31 -11.83 -9.84 -16.62
CA ILE A 31 -12.26 -10.14 -18.01
C ILE A 31 -12.93 -11.52 -18.10
N LEU A 32 -12.50 -12.48 -17.29
CA LEU A 32 -13.10 -13.80 -17.17
C LEU A 32 -14.37 -13.81 -16.29
N PHE A 33 -14.90 -12.64 -15.92
CA PHE A 33 -16.09 -12.48 -15.09
C PHE A 33 -15.98 -13.11 -13.69
N GLN A 34 -14.77 -13.13 -13.12
CA GLN A 34 -14.51 -13.68 -11.78
C GLN A 34 -14.28 -12.59 -10.70
N SER A 35 -14.46 -11.32 -11.04
CA SER A 35 -14.56 -10.22 -10.07
C SER A 35 -15.94 -10.15 -9.42
N THR A 36 -16.03 -9.70 -8.17
CA THR A 36 -17.32 -9.61 -7.45
C THR A 36 -17.80 -8.17 -7.33
N ALA A 37 -19.08 -7.98 -7.01
CA ALA A 37 -19.67 -6.66 -6.85
C ALA A 37 -19.44 -6.05 -5.46
N TRP A 38 -19.34 -6.89 -4.40
CA TRP A 38 -19.36 -6.43 -3.02
C TRP A 38 -18.15 -5.60 -2.60
N ASP A 39 -17.01 -5.79 -3.26
CA ASP A 39 -15.84 -4.95 -3.04
C ASP A 39 -15.62 -4.04 -4.25
N LEU A 40 -15.40 -4.64 -5.41
CA LEU A 40 -14.94 -3.92 -6.59
C LEU A 40 -15.97 -2.87 -7.07
N ALA A 41 -17.24 -3.24 -7.19
CA ALA A 41 -18.26 -2.33 -7.72
C ALA A 41 -18.59 -1.19 -6.74
N ILE A 42 -18.49 -1.45 -5.43
CA ILE A 42 -18.69 -0.41 -4.40
C ILE A 42 -17.62 0.67 -4.53
N PHE A 43 -16.34 0.28 -4.60
CA PHE A 43 -15.24 1.24 -4.71
C PHE A 43 -15.18 1.91 -6.08
N ASP A 44 -15.42 1.17 -7.17
CA ASP A 44 -15.49 1.72 -8.54
C ASP A 44 -16.59 2.80 -8.65
N GLN A 45 -17.81 2.49 -8.18
CA GLN A 45 -18.89 3.46 -8.16
C GLN A 45 -18.56 4.68 -7.30
N ALA A 46 -18.03 4.48 -6.10
CA ALA A 46 -17.71 5.58 -5.19
C ALA A 46 -16.66 6.52 -5.80
N ILE A 47 -15.56 5.96 -6.33
CA ILE A 47 -14.49 6.74 -6.97
C ILE A 47 -15.02 7.49 -8.19
N TYR A 48 -15.87 6.86 -9.01
CA TYR A 48 -16.53 7.54 -10.12
C TYR A 48 -17.39 8.72 -9.64
N LEU A 49 -18.23 8.53 -8.61
CA LEU A 49 -19.07 9.63 -8.09
C LEU A 49 -18.23 10.78 -7.55
N ILE A 50 -17.15 10.49 -6.81
CA ILE A 50 -16.21 11.51 -6.32
C ILE A 50 -15.60 12.27 -7.51
N SER A 51 -15.17 11.57 -8.56
CA SER A 51 -14.53 12.18 -9.74
C SER A 51 -15.48 13.12 -10.50
N GLN A 52 -16.80 12.87 -10.42
CA GLN A 52 -17.84 13.71 -11.02
C GLN A 52 -18.34 14.82 -10.08
N GLY A 53 -17.74 14.98 -8.89
CA GLY A 53 -18.21 15.95 -7.88
C GLY A 53 -19.60 15.62 -7.31
N LYS A 54 -20.03 14.36 -7.41
CA LYS A 54 -21.32 13.88 -6.88
C LYS A 54 -21.13 13.30 -5.48
N ILE A 55 -22.24 13.20 -4.74
CA ILE A 55 -22.25 12.54 -3.43
C ILE A 55 -21.99 11.04 -3.64
N PRO A 56 -20.92 10.47 -3.08
CA PRO A 56 -20.56 9.06 -3.28
C PRO A 56 -21.33 8.12 -2.35
N ASN A 57 -22.65 8.04 -2.57
CA ASN A 57 -23.49 7.05 -1.91
C ASN A 57 -23.45 5.73 -2.69
N SER A 58 -23.09 4.65 -2.01
CA SER A 58 -23.06 3.30 -2.58
C SER A 58 -24.48 2.82 -2.86
N SER A 59 -24.75 2.36 -4.08
CA SER A 59 -26.02 1.73 -4.43
C SER A 59 -26.19 0.34 -3.82
N PHE A 60 -25.11 -0.27 -3.34
CA PHE A 60 -25.15 -1.56 -2.65
C PHE A 60 -25.43 -1.39 -1.15
N LEU A 61 -24.79 -0.40 -0.51
CA LEU A 61 -24.87 -0.21 0.94
C LEU A 61 -25.92 0.83 1.35
N ASN A 62 -26.41 1.65 0.42
CA ASN A 62 -27.32 2.78 0.69
C ASN A 62 -26.79 3.78 1.72
N ILE A 63 -25.47 3.93 1.79
CA ILE A 63 -24.76 4.89 2.65
C ILE A 63 -23.68 5.63 1.87
N HIS A 64 -23.22 6.76 2.39
CA HIS A 64 -22.03 7.43 1.91
C HIS A 64 -20.81 6.52 2.06
N ILE A 65 -19.89 6.48 1.09
CA ILE A 65 -18.74 5.56 1.10
C ILE A 65 -17.85 5.73 2.35
N LEU A 66 -17.71 6.94 2.88
CA LEU A 66 -16.99 7.18 4.12
C LEU A 66 -17.67 6.58 5.37
N GLY A 67 -18.98 6.29 5.31
CA GLY A 67 -19.71 5.62 6.38
C GLY A 67 -19.43 4.13 6.49
N ASP A 68 -18.78 3.52 5.48
CA ASP A 68 -18.39 2.10 5.50
C ASP A 68 -17.12 1.89 6.34
N HIS A 69 -15.97 2.34 5.83
CA HIS A 69 -14.67 2.17 6.50
C HIS A 69 -13.84 3.46 6.60
N ALA A 70 -14.46 4.62 6.37
CA ALA A 70 -13.81 5.93 6.35
C ALA A 70 -12.57 5.96 5.43
N SER A 71 -12.68 5.33 4.26
CA SER A 71 -11.61 5.19 3.26
C SER A 71 -11.35 6.51 2.52
N LEU A 72 -10.74 7.48 3.20
CA LEU A 72 -10.40 8.81 2.64
C LEU A 72 -9.46 8.71 1.44
N ILE A 73 -8.66 7.65 1.32
CA ILE A 73 -7.75 7.42 0.19
C ILE A 73 -8.48 7.35 -1.15
N LEU A 74 -9.78 7.06 -1.18
CA LEU A 74 -10.57 7.03 -2.42
C LEU A 74 -10.62 8.39 -3.13
N TYR A 75 -10.51 9.50 -2.39
CA TYR A 75 -10.56 10.86 -2.95
C TYR A 75 -9.36 11.20 -3.85
N PRO A 76 -8.09 11.02 -3.41
CA PRO A 76 -6.97 11.20 -4.35
C PRO A 76 -7.00 10.16 -5.48
N LEU A 77 -7.50 8.95 -5.26
CA LEU A 77 -7.63 7.95 -6.33
C LEU A 77 -8.67 8.33 -7.40
N SER A 78 -9.70 9.11 -7.04
CA SER A 78 -10.70 9.57 -8.02
C SER A 78 -10.14 10.53 -9.06
N LEU A 79 -8.97 11.12 -8.83
CA LEU A 79 -8.30 11.95 -9.84
C LEU A 79 -8.00 11.16 -11.13
N PHE A 80 -7.70 9.86 -11.04
CA PHE A 80 -7.52 9.02 -12.22
C PHE A 80 -8.80 8.88 -13.06
N TYR A 81 -9.97 8.89 -12.39
CA TYR A 81 -11.29 8.76 -13.03
C TYR A 81 -11.76 10.06 -13.68
N VAL A 82 -11.18 11.21 -13.29
CA VAL A 82 -11.40 12.49 -14.00
C VAL A 82 -10.87 12.39 -15.43
N PHE A 83 -9.71 11.74 -15.63
CA PHE A 83 -9.12 11.56 -16.96
C PHE A 83 -9.80 10.46 -17.76
N TYR A 84 -9.98 9.28 -17.15
CA TYR A 84 -10.63 8.15 -17.78
C TYR A 84 -11.23 7.21 -16.71
N PRO A 85 -12.57 7.15 -16.57
CA PRO A 85 -13.22 6.32 -15.56
C PRO A 85 -13.12 4.85 -15.95
N SER A 86 -12.23 4.12 -15.26
CA SER A 86 -11.91 2.74 -15.58
C SER A 86 -11.44 1.97 -14.35
N ILE A 87 -12.03 0.80 -14.17
CA ILE A 87 -11.73 -0.15 -13.11
C ILE A 87 -10.27 -0.61 -13.11
N TYR A 88 -9.63 -0.61 -14.29
CA TYR A 88 -8.23 -1.01 -14.45
C TYR A 88 -7.27 -0.07 -13.72
N TRP A 89 -7.65 1.18 -13.44
CA TRP A 89 -6.87 2.03 -12.53
C TRP A 89 -6.74 1.40 -11.14
N LEU A 90 -7.82 0.83 -10.62
CA LEU A 90 -7.84 0.23 -9.28
C LEU A 90 -6.95 -1.01 -9.23
N PHE A 91 -7.03 -1.86 -10.24
CA PHE A 91 -6.14 -3.01 -10.38
C PHE A 91 -4.68 -2.61 -10.52
N PHE A 92 -4.40 -1.56 -11.29
CA PHE A 92 -3.04 -1.05 -11.45
C PHE A 92 -2.50 -0.49 -10.14
N ILE A 93 -3.28 0.33 -9.43
CA ILE A 93 -2.90 0.89 -8.13
C ILE A 93 -2.65 -0.22 -7.10
N GLN A 94 -3.51 -1.23 -7.05
CA GLN A 94 -3.35 -2.39 -6.17
C GLN A 94 -2.06 -3.15 -6.46
N ALA A 95 -1.83 -3.50 -7.73
CA ALA A 95 -0.63 -4.20 -8.18
C ALA A 95 0.66 -3.40 -7.89
N LEU A 96 0.62 -2.10 -8.18
CA LEU A 96 1.73 -1.18 -7.99
C LEU A 96 2.05 -1.03 -6.50
N SER A 97 1.02 -0.80 -5.68
CA SER A 97 1.16 -0.58 -4.24
C SER A 97 1.78 -1.78 -3.54
N LEU A 98 1.27 -2.99 -3.81
CA LEU A 98 1.82 -4.22 -3.26
C LEU A 98 3.27 -4.45 -3.72
N SER A 99 3.56 -4.17 -4.99
CA SER A 99 4.92 -4.27 -5.53
C SER A 99 5.90 -3.30 -4.86
N PHE A 100 5.45 -2.09 -4.54
CA PHE A 100 6.26 -1.09 -3.83
C PHE A 100 6.71 -1.54 -2.44
N GLY A 101 6.04 -2.51 -1.81
CA GLY A 101 6.45 -3.07 -0.51
C GLY A 101 7.86 -3.68 -0.50
N VAL A 102 8.40 -4.08 -1.67
CA VAL A 102 9.78 -4.55 -1.83
C VAL A 102 10.78 -3.47 -1.40
N LEU A 103 10.52 -2.20 -1.72
CA LEU A 103 11.46 -1.10 -1.49
C LEU A 103 11.76 -0.89 0.00
N PRO A 104 10.77 -0.68 0.90
CA PRO A 104 11.06 -0.49 2.30
C PRO A 104 11.64 -1.74 2.96
N ILE A 105 11.25 -2.95 2.54
CA ILE A 105 11.83 -4.20 3.07
C ILE A 105 13.32 -4.28 2.74
N TYR A 106 13.71 -3.99 1.50
CA TYR A 106 15.12 -4.00 1.09
C TYR A 106 15.96 -3.07 1.97
N TYR A 107 15.51 -1.83 2.16
CA TYR A 107 16.25 -0.86 2.96
C TYR A 107 16.23 -1.17 4.46
N LEU A 108 15.13 -1.72 4.99
CA LEU A 108 15.08 -2.21 6.36
C LEU A 108 16.13 -3.30 6.60
N CYS A 109 16.27 -4.26 5.68
CA CYS A 109 17.32 -5.29 5.77
C CYS A 109 18.73 -4.67 5.71
N GLN A 110 18.95 -3.71 4.82
CA GLN A 110 20.23 -2.99 4.73
C GLN A 110 20.57 -2.25 6.02
N ASN A 111 19.59 -1.63 6.69
CA ASN A 111 19.78 -0.95 7.97
C ASN A 111 20.13 -1.91 9.12
N GLN A 112 19.80 -3.21 8.98
CA GLN A 112 20.21 -4.27 9.90
C GLN A 112 21.57 -4.90 9.55
N GLY A 113 22.31 -4.32 8.60
CA GLY A 113 23.65 -4.79 8.22
C GLY A 113 23.66 -6.00 7.28
N LEU A 114 22.52 -6.41 6.74
CA LEU A 114 22.49 -7.46 5.73
C LEU A 114 23.17 -6.97 4.45
N ASN A 115 23.81 -7.91 3.74
CA ASN A 115 24.34 -7.61 2.43
C ASN A 115 23.19 -7.48 1.41
N LYS A 116 23.52 -6.92 0.24
CA LYS A 116 22.53 -6.60 -0.80
C LYS A 116 21.77 -7.82 -1.31
N ASP A 117 22.44 -8.96 -1.39
CA ASP A 117 21.86 -10.18 -1.97
C ASP A 117 20.86 -10.81 -0.99
N TYR A 118 21.16 -10.81 0.31
CA TYR A 118 20.21 -11.22 1.36
C TYR A 118 19.03 -10.24 1.46
N SER A 119 19.28 -8.93 1.45
CA SER A 119 18.22 -7.91 1.47
C SER A 119 17.27 -8.04 0.28
N PHE A 120 17.83 -8.30 -0.91
CA PHE A 120 17.04 -8.55 -2.13
C PHE A 120 16.25 -9.84 -2.03
N THR A 121 16.88 -10.93 -1.56
CA THR A 121 16.22 -12.23 -1.39
C THR A 121 15.04 -12.13 -0.43
N ILE A 122 15.20 -11.46 0.72
CA ILE A 122 14.10 -11.24 1.68
C ILE A 122 12.99 -10.40 1.04
N SER A 123 13.33 -9.38 0.28
CA SER A 123 12.33 -8.56 -0.44
C SER A 123 11.55 -9.37 -1.48
N LEU A 124 12.20 -10.34 -2.14
CA LEU A 124 11.52 -11.28 -3.04
C LEU A 124 10.60 -12.24 -2.27
N THR A 125 10.99 -12.73 -1.09
CA THR A 125 10.11 -13.61 -0.29
C THR A 125 8.79 -12.93 0.07
N TYR A 126 8.78 -11.61 0.25
CA TYR A 126 7.55 -10.84 0.42
C TYR A 126 6.63 -10.93 -0.82
N LEU A 127 7.15 -10.81 -2.05
CA LEU A 127 6.34 -10.96 -3.27
C LEU A 127 5.83 -12.38 -3.47
N PHE A 128 6.63 -13.38 -3.10
CA PHE A 128 6.25 -14.79 -3.15
C PHE A 128 5.35 -15.22 -1.99
N TYR A 129 5.12 -14.36 -1.01
CA TYR A 129 4.22 -14.67 0.09
C TYR A 129 2.78 -14.78 -0.47
N PRO A 130 2.11 -15.95 -0.34
CA PRO A 130 0.84 -16.19 -1.03
C PRO A 130 -0.24 -15.16 -0.71
N LEU A 131 -0.20 -14.54 0.47
CA LEU A 131 -1.16 -13.51 0.84
C LEU A 131 -1.06 -12.26 -0.05
N ILE A 132 0.15 -11.87 -0.46
CA ILE A 132 0.36 -10.71 -1.35
C ILE A 132 -0.22 -10.98 -2.73
N PHE A 133 0.00 -12.18 -3.26
CA PHE A 133 -0.60 -12.57 -4.53
C PHE A 133 -2.13 -12.70 -4.44
N ASN A 134 -2.65 -13.32 -3.37
CA ASN A 134 -4.07 -13.55 -3.20
C ASN A 134 -4.85 -12.24 -3.03
N ILE A 135 -4.36 -11.31 -2.21
CA ILE A 135 -5.01 -10.00 -2.07
C ILE A 135 -4.93 -9.19 -3.36
N ASN A 136 -3.84 -9.29 -4.12
CA ASN A 136 -3.77 -8.67 -5.44
C ASN A 136 -4.79 -9.25 -6.43
N LEU A 137 -4.93 -10.58 -6.44
CA LEU A 137 -5.83 -11.28 -7.35
C LEU A 137 -7.30 -11.00 -7.00
N PHE A 138 -7.61 -10.76 -5.72
CA PHE A 138 -8.95 -10.42 -5.28
C PHE A 138 -9.41 -9.03 -5.77
N ASP A 139 -10.62 -8.64 -5.42
CA ASP A 139 -11.18 -7.34 -5.80
C ASP A 139 -10.35 -6.19 -5.21
N PHE A 140 -10.60 -4.96 -5.66
CA PHE A 140 -9.84 -3.82 -5.16
C PHE A 140 -10.16 -3.54 -3.70
N HIS A 141 -9.11 -3.34 -2.90
CA HIS A 141 -9.23 -2.94 -1.49
C HIS A 141 -8.25 -1.82 -1.15
N PRO A 142 -8.69 -0.73 -0.51
CA PRO A 142 -7.78 0.31 0.02
C PRO A 142 -6.67 -0.23 0.93
N ASP A 143 -6.90 -1.38 1.56
CA ASP A 143 -6.01 -2.11 2.45
C ASP A 143 -4.63 -2.40 1.81
N VAL A 144 -4.58 -2.57 0.49
CA VAL A 144 -3.32 -2.85 -0.22
C VAL A 144 -2.34 -1.68 -0.16
N ILE A 145 -2.85 -0.45 0.02
CA ILE A 145 -2.06 0.78 0.16
C ILE A 145 -1.50 0.92 1.58
N PHE A 146 -2.20 0.39 2.56
CA PHE A 146 -1.73 0.37 3.95
C PHE A 146 -0.43 -0.45 4.09
N VAL A 147 -0.30 -1.57 3.36
CA VAL A 147 0.84 -2.50 3.46
C VAL A 147 2.20 -1.81 3.22
N PRO A 148 2.45 -1.15 2.07
CA PRO A 148 3.71 -0.43 1.89
C PRO A 148 3.79 0.80 2.80
N ALA A 149 2.68 1.48 3.10
CA ALA A 149 2.68 2.67 3.94
C ALA A 149 3.22 2.37 5.36
N ILE A 150 2.78 1.28 6.00
CA ILE A 150 3.30 0.92 7.33
C ILE A 150 4.77 0.49 7.26
N LEU A 151 5.21 -0.17 6.19
CA LEU A 151 6.62 -0.52 5.99
C LEU A 151 7.51 0.70 5.79
N PHE A 152 7.05 1.71 5.03
CA PHE A 152 7.75 2.99 4.91
C PHE A 152 7.77 3.78 6.21
N ALA A 153 6.70 3.71 7.02
CA ALA A 153 6.70 4.31 8.35
C ALA A 153 7.79 3.68 9.23
N LEU A 154 7.93 2.35 9.21
CA LEU A 154 9.02 1.64 9.89
C LEU A 154 10.39 2.05 9.37
N LEU A 155 10.57 2.07 8.04
CA LEU A 155 11.84 2.50 7.45
C LEU A 155 12.21 3.92 7.88
N ALA A 156 11.25 4.84 7.86
CA ALA A 156 11.46 6.23 8.24
C ALA A 156 11.91 6.39 9.70
N ILE A 157 11.48 5.51 10.60
CA ILE A 157 11.95 5.49 11.99
C ILE A 157 13.42 5.11 12.06
N PHE A 158 13.85 4.07 11.32
CA PHE A 158 15.25 3.63 11.32
C PHE A 158 16.19 4.62 10.61
N GLU A 159 15.67 5.40 9.65
CA GLU A 159 16.45 6.41 8.94
C GLU A 159 16.33 7.83 9.53
N ASP A 160 15.63 8.00 10.66
CA ASP A 160 15.34 9.29 11.31
C ASP A 160 14.71 10.34 10.35
N ARG A 161 13.79 9.89 9.49
CA ARG A 161 13.12 10.73 8.47
C ARG A 161 11.70 11.09 8.88
N LEU A 162 11.56 12.13 9.71
CA LEU A 162 10.27 12.57 10.25
C LEU A 162 9.19 12.82 9.18
N PHE A 163 9.54 13.50 8.08
CA PHE A 163 8.57 13.80 7.03
C PHE A 163 8.01 12.53 6.37
N LEU A 164 8.88 11.56 6.05
CA LEU A 164 8.47 10.28 5.46
C LEU A 164 7.60 9.49 6.44
N PHE A 165 7.93 9.53 7.73
CA PHE A 165 7.13 8.90 8.78
C PHE A 165 5.71 9.49 8.83
N ILE A 166 5.59 10.81 8.94
CA ILE A 166 4.28 11.49 9.00
C ILE A 166 3.47 11.21 7.74
N LEU A 167 4.07 11.35 6.55
CA LEU A 167 3.39 11.08 5.28
C LEU A 167 2.88 9.63 5.22
N SER A 168 3.71 8.68 5.63
CA SER A 168 3.35 7.25 5.64
C SER A 168 2.19 6.96 6.59
N ILE A 169 2.19 7.58 7.79
CA ILE A 169 1.09 7.48 8.75
C ILE A 169 -0.20 8.07 8.20
N LEU A 170 -0.15 9.24 7.57
CA LEU A 170 -1.32 9.88 6.97
C LEU A 170 -1.93 9.02 5.86
N ILE A 171 -1.08 8.47 4.99
CA ILE A 171 -1.52 7.53 3.94
C ILE A 171 -2.16 6.30 4.58
N ALA A 172 -1.50 5.69 5.56
CA ALA A 172 -1.99 4.50 6.25
C ALA A 172 -3.36 4.73 6.93
N LEU A 173 -3.54 5.85 7.64
CA LEU A 173 -4.81 6.22 8.28
C LEU A 173 -5.91 6.54 7.27
N SER A 174 -5.56 7.06 6.09
CA SER A 174 -6.53 7.35 5.04
C SER A 174 -7.10 6.10 4.36
N CYS A 175 -6.44 4.94 4.49
CA CYS A 175 -6.86 3.71 3.82
C CYS A 175 -8.19 3.19 4.39
N LYS A 176 -8.23 2.96 5.71
CA LYS A 176 -9.42 2.56 6.48
C LYS A 176 -9.26 2.93 7.95
N SER A 177 -10.36 3.20 8.64
CA SER A 177 -10.37 3.53 10.08
C SER A 177 -9.81 2.41 10.97
N ILE A 178 -9.94 1.14 10.56
CA ILE A 178 -9.46 -0.01 11.33
C ILE A 178 -7.94 0.00 11.56
N PHE A 179 -7.17 0.65 10.67
CA PHE A 179 -5.71 0.75 10.79
C PHE A 179 -5.25 1.73 11.87
N SER A 180 -6.15 2.57 12.40
CA SER A 180 -5.84 3.47 13.52
C SER A 180 -5.30 2.71 14.72
N LEU A 181 -5.85 1.54 15.03
CA LEU A 181 -5.42 0.72 16.16
C LEU A 181 -3.97 0.24 15.98
N THR A 182 -3.59 -0.22 14.78
CA THR A 182 -2.21 -0.62 14.45
C THR A 182 -1.24 0.54 14.65
N ILE A 183 -1.63 1.75 14.24
CA ILE A 183 -0.81 2.95 14.36
C ILE A 183 -0.67 3.40 15.82
N ILE A 184 -1.73 3.29 16.61
CA ILE A 184 -1.68 3.54 18.07
C ILE A 184 -0.67 2.60 18.73
N PHE A 185 -0.73 1.29 18.43
CA PHE A 185 0.22 0.34 19.00
C PHE A 185 1.65 0.56 18.54
N MET A 186 1.88 0.98 17.30
CA MET A 186 3.20 1.40 16.85
C MET A 186 3.71 2.62 17.63
N GLY A 187 2.86 3.62 17.86
CA GLY A 187 3.18 4.79 18.68
C GLY A 187 3.53 4.43 20.13
N LEU A 188 2.74 3.53 20.74
CA LEU A 188 3.01 3.01 22.09
C LEU A 188 4.35 2.26 22.14
N TRP A 189 4.63 1.41 21.16
CA TRP A 189 5.90 0.70 21.05
C TRP A 189 7.09 1.66 20.99
N LEU A 190 7.01 2.71 20.16
CA LEU A 190 8.06 3.73 20.04
C LEU A 190 8.25 4.53 21.34
N PHE A 191 7.15 4.90 22.00
CA PHE A 191 7.20 5.58 23.30
C PHE A 191 7.91 4.75 24.36
N LEU A 192 7.61 3.44 24.43
CA LEU A 192 8.24 2.51 25.37
C LEU A 192 9.73 2.29 25.08
N LEU A 193 10.12 2.21 23.79
CA LEU A 193 11.54 2.09 23.41
C LEU A 193 12.34 3.35 23.75
N LYS A 194 11.79 4.54 23.49
CA LYS A 194 12.45 5.81 23.85
C LYS A 194 12.67 5.90 25.36
N LYS A 195 11.70 5.45 26.16
CA LYS A 195 11.83 5.38 27.62
C LYS A 195 12.95 4.42 28.05
N LYS A 196 13.15 3.29 27.36
CA LYS A 196 14.27 2.37 27.66
C LYS A 196 15.63 3.00 27.39
N ASN A 197 15.80 3.77 26.31
CA ASN A 197 17.06 4.48 26.05
C ASN A 197 17.35 5.59 27.09
N LEU A 198 16.33 6.16 27.75
CA LEU A 198 16.51 7.08 28.88
C LEU A 198 16.88 6.37 30.20
N VAL A 199 16.48 5.11 30.37
CA VAL A 199 16.79 4.32 31.59
C VAL A 199 18.21 3.77 31.58
N TYR A 200 18.87 3.67 30.42
CA TYR A 200 20.32 3.37 30.33
C TYR A 200 21.23 4.61 30.41
N LEU A 201 20.64 5.79 30.63
CA LEU A 201 21.32 7.10 30.73
C LEU A 201 21.12 7.78 32.10
N LEU A 202 20.60 7.04 33.09
CA LEU A 202 20.53 7.40 34.51
C LEU A 202 21.21 6.30 35.34
#